data_AF-A0A9W7FG99-F1
#
_entry.id   AF-A0A9W7FG99-F1
#
_cell.length_a   1.000
_cell.length_b   1.000
_cell.length_c   1.000
_cell.angle_alpha   90.00
_cell.angle_beta   90.00
_cell.angle_gamma   90.00
#
_symmetry.space_group_name_H-M   'P 1'
#
loop_
_entity.id
_entity.type
_entity.pdbx_description
1 polymer ?
#
loop_
_entity_poly.entity_id
_entity_poly.type
_entity_poly.pdbx_seq_one_letter_code
_entity_poly.pdbx_strand_id
1 'polypeptide(L)'
;MTSLTFLLLLLLLTLLSVTSTDIKFTPGDNSGEAARAPRSQKYWDAHNIKKPEYAKTDAEVWAEKLATLSDFFSDFLSPKLLIGCIGLFCVVGYERYKSNNKGRLGGDSTGVDERGARLKRFEMNDEMNDDSEPKSYSEIMKDLKENKVD
;
A
#
# COMPACT_ATOMS: atom_id res chain seq x y z
N MET A 1 0.84 -7.01 -20.08
CA MET A 1 0.48 -8.43 -19.81
C MET A 1 1.40 -9.11 -18.79
N THR A 2 2.57 -8.54 -18.45
CA THR A 2 3.54 -9.11 -17.51
C THR A 2 3.21 -8.90 -16.02
N SER A 3 2.39 -7.89 -15.67
CA SER A 3 2.02 -7.63 -14.28
C SER A 3 1.04 -8.66 -13.72
N LEU A 4 0.07 -9.10 -14.54
CA LEU A 4 -0.94 -10.09 -14.15
C LEU A 4 -0.32 -11.47 -13.97
N THR A 5 0.64 -11.85 -14.81
CA THR A 5 1.40 -13.10 -14.66
C THR A 5 2.23 -13.12 -13.38
N PHE A 6 2.81 -11.98 -12.98
CA PHE A 6 3.60 -11.88 -11.76
C PHE A 6 2.73 -12.01 -10.50
N LEU A 7 1.55 -11.38 -10.49
CA LEU A 7 0.60 -11.49 -9.39
C LEU A 7 0.06 -12.91 -9.24
N LEU A 8 -0.20 -13.59 -10.37
CA LEU A 8 -0.68 -14.96 -10.38
C LEU A 8 0.39 -15.95 -9.90
N LEU A 9 1.67 -15.71 -10.23
CA LEU A 9 2.79 -16.50 -9.74
C LEU A 9 3.00 -16.33 -8.22
N LEU A 10 2.90 -15.10 -7.71
CA LEU A 10 2.99 -14.82 -6.28
C LEU A 10 1.87 -15.52 -5.50
N LEU A 11 0.64 -15.47 -6.02
CA LEU A 11 -0.52 -16.15 -5.44
C LEU A 11 -0.34 -17.68 -5.41
N LEU A 12 0.19 -18.26 -6.48
CA LEU A 12 0.44 -19.71 -6.55
C LEU A 12 1.48 -20.14 -5.49
N LEU A 13 2.51 -19.32 -5.27
CA LEU A 13 3.57 -19.60 -4.30
C LEU A 13 3.06 -19.59 -2.86
N THR A 14 2.16 -18.65 -2.52
CA THR A 14 1.55 -18.60 -1.18
C THR A 14 0.58 -19.75 -0.97
N LEU A 15 -0.20 -20.13 -1.98
CA LEU A 15 -1.10 -21.29 -1.91
C LEU A 15 -0.33 -22.61 -1.72
N LEU A 16 0.84 -22.76 -2.36
CA LEU A 16 1.71 -23.93 -2.19
C LEU A 16 2.37 -23.98 -0.80
N SER A 17 2.56 -22.85 -0.12
CA SER A 17 3.12 -22.81 1.24
C SER A 17 2.12 -23.25 2.33
N VAL A 18 0.83 -23.34 1.99
CA VAL A 18 -0.23 -23.86 2.88
C VAL A 18 -0.36 -25.38 2.69
N THR A 19 0.76 -26.10 2.70
CA THR A 19 0.70 -27.55 2.91
C THR A 19 0.43 -27.79 4.39
N SER A 20 -0.84 -28.11 4.67
CA SER A 20 -1.38 -28.65 5.92
C SER A 20 -0.34 -29.48 6.68
N THR A 21 0.01 -29.04 7.89
CA THR A 21 0.75 -29.91 8.82
C THR A 21 -0.17 -31.06 9.20
N ASP A 22 0.21 -32.29 8.81
CA ASP A 22 -0.52 -33.51 9.18
C ASP A 22 -0.30 -33.79 10.69
N ILE A 23 -1.07 -33.10 11.53
CA ILE A 23 -1.04 -33.28 12.98
C ILE A 23 -1.77 -34.57 13.31
N LYS A 24 -1.01 -35.67 13.42
CA LYS A 24 -1.52 -36.94 13.93
C LYS A 24 -1.72 -36.82 15.44
N PHE A 25 -2.97 -36.64 15.86
CA PHE A 25 -3.34 -36.82 17.26
C PHE A 25 -3.28 -38.31 17.58
N THR A 26 -2.14 -38.75 18.14
CA THR A 26 -2.06 -40.05 18.79
C THR A 26 -2.85 -39.98 20.10
N PRO A 27 -3.90 -40.79 20.30
CA PRO A 27 -4.58 -40.84 21.59
C PRO A 27 -3.54 -41.25 22.66
N GLY A 28 -3.32 -40.37 23.63
CA GLY A 28 -2.34 -40.59 24.68
C GLY A 28 -2.73 -41.81 25.52
N ASP A 29 -1.78 -42.72 25.74
CA ASP A 29 -1.97 -43.81 26.67
C ASP A 29 -2.10 -43.20 28.09
N ASN A 30 -3.29 -43.29 28.68
CA ASN A 30 -3.57 -42.84 30.05
C ASN A 30 -2.89 -43.73 31.11
N SER A 31 -1.95 -44.59 30.70
CA SER A 31 -0.94 -45.16 31.58
C SER A 31 -0.31 -44.03 32.40
N GLY A 32 -0.60 -43.98 33.70
CA GLY A 32 -0.25 -42.86 34.59
C GLY A 32 1.26 -42.59 34.77
N GLU A 33 2.12 -43.14 33.93
CA GLU A 33 3.56 -42.89 33.92
C GLU A 33 3.90 -41.45 33.54
N ALA A 34 3.22 -40.86 32.55
CA ALA A 34 3.38 -39.44 32.22
C ALA A 34 2.92 -38.52 33.36
N ALA A 35 1.92 -38.94 34.14
CA ALA A 35 1.45 -38.22 35.32
C ALA A 35 2.40 -38.37 36.53
N ARG A 36 3.09 -39.52 36.64
CA ARG A 36 4.11 -39.81 37.66
C ARG A 36 5.49 -39.24 37.32
N ALA A 37 5.69 -38.78 36.08
CA ALA A 37 6.95 -38.18 35.68
C ALA A 37 7.24 -36.94 36.55
N PRO A 38 8.44 -36.85 37.15
CA PRO A 38 8.81 -35.71 37.99
C PRO A 38 8.82 -34.43 37.15
N ARG A 39 7.95 -33.50 37.52
CA ARG A 39 7.76 -32.24 36.80
C ARG A 39 8.83 -31.19 37.11
N SER A 40 9.70 -31.44 38.08
CA SER A 40 10.69 -30.47 38.55
C SER A 40 12.04 -30.63 37.83
N GLN A 41 12.58 -29.52 37.33
CA GLN A 41 13.92 -29.46 36.73
C GLN A 41 15.00 -30.09 37.62
N LYS A 42 14.91 -29.85 38.94
CA LYS A 42 15.83 -30.39 39.95
C LYS A 42 15.98 -31.91 39.92
N TYR A 43 14.92 -32.65 39.57
CA TYR A 43 15.00 -34.11 39.49
C TYR A 43 15.86 -34.57 38.31
N TRP A 44 15.67 -33.94 37.14
CA TRP A 44 16.40 -34.27 35.92
C TRP A 44 17.89 -33.95 36.05
N ASP A 45 18.19 -32.78 36.64
CA ASP A 45 19.57 -32.35 36.91
C ASP A 45 20.26 -33.29 37.92
N ALA A 46 19.56 -33.71 38.98
CA ALA A 46 20.11 -34.60 40.01
C ALA A 46 20.41 -36.02 39.51
N HIS A 47 19.68 -36.48 38.49
CA HIS A 47 19.87 -37.81 37.90
C HIS A 47 20.66 -37.79 36.58
N ASN A 48 21.12 -36.62 36.14
CA ASN A 48 21.87 -36.44 34.90
C ASN A 48 21.12 -36.99 33.66
N ILE A 49 19.78 -36.98 33.73
CA ILE A 49 18.89 -37.45 32.65
C ILE A 49 18.50 -36.23 31.82
N LYS A 50 18.64 -36.34 30.50
CA LYS A 50 18.26 -35.26 29.58
C LYS A 50 16.77 -34.98 29.71
N LYS A 51 16.41 -33.73 30.01
CA LYS A 51 15.03 -33.27 30.16
C LYS A 51 14.21 -33.61 28.90
N PRO A 52 13.06 -34.30 29.02
CA PRO A 52 12.20 -34.59 27.89
C PRO A 52 11.61 -33.32 27.27
N GLU A 53 11.35 -33.32 25.95
CA GLU A 53 10.83 -32.14 25.25
C GLU A 53 9.46 -31.67 25.77
N TYR A 54 8.59 -32.61 26.18
CA TYR A 54 7.27 -32.30 26.75
C TYR A 54 7.35 -31.63 28.14
N ALA A 55 8.50 -31.68 28.81
CA ALA A 55 8.71 -31.07 30.12
C ALA A 55 9.36 -29.68 30.01
N LYS A 56 9.68 -29.21 28.80
CA LYS A 56 10.21 -27.85 28.59
C LYS A 56 9.19 -26.82 29.07
N THR A 57 9.68 -25.76 29.69
CA THR A 57 8.81 -24.65 30.08
C THR A 57 8.46 -23.80 28.86
N ASP A 58 7.29 -23.14 28.89
CA ASP A 58 6.86 -22.26 27.78
C ASP A 58 7.90 -21.19 27.45
N ALA A 59 8.68 -20.74 28.44
CA ALA A 59 9.78 -19.79 28.28
C ALA A 59 10.95 -20.38 27.46
N GLU A 60 11.33 -21.64 27.72
CA GLU A 60 12.36 -22.35 26.93
C GLU A 60 11.87 -22.59 25.49
N VAL A 61 10.60 -22.98 25.31
CA VAL A 61 9.98 -23.16 23.99
C VAL A 61 9.96 -21.84 23.22
N TRP A 62 9.66 -20.72 23.89
CA TRP A 62 9.71 -19.39 23.28
C TRP A 62 11.13 -18.97 22.87
N ALA A 63 12.13 -19.27 23.70
CA ALA A 63 13.52 -18.98 23.38
C ALA A 63 14.01 -19.73 22.12
N GLU A 64 13.64 -21.01 21.98
CA GLU A 64 13.96 -21.81 20.78
C GLU A 64 13.25 -21.28 19.52
N LYS A 65 11.99 -20.84 19.67
CA LYS A 65 11.24 -20.20 18.57
C LYS A 65 11.83 -18.85 18.17
N LEU A 66 12.31 -18.07 19.12
CA LEU A 66 12.99 -16.79 18.84
C LEU A 66 14.32 -17.01 18.10
N ALA A 67 15.10 -18.01 18.49
CA ALA A 67 16.35 -18.35 17.81
C ALA A 67 16.12 -18.77 16.35
N THR A 68 15.12 -19.62 16.11
CA THR A 68 14.75 -20.04 14.74
C THR A 68 14.17 -18.89 13.92
N LEU A 69 13.41 -17.97 14.53
CA LEU A 69 12.96 -16.75 13.87
C LEU A 69 14.13 -15.82 13.52
N SER A 70 15.10 -15.63 14.42
CA SER A 70 16.26 -14.77 14.12
C SER A 70 17.10 -15.32 12.98
N ASP A 71 17.28 -16.64 12.92
CA ASP A 71 18.00 -17.29 11.82
C ASP A 71 17.26 -17.05 10.50
N PHE A 72 15.94 -17.24 10.49
CA PHE A 72 15.10 -16.95 9.32
C PHE A 72 15.17 -15.48 8.88
N PHE A 73 15.12 -14.54 9.83
CA PHE A 73 15.25 -13.11 9.53
C PHE A 73 16.63 -12.75 8.99
N SER A 74 17.70 -13.36 9.53
CA SER A 74 19.06 -13.10 9.07
C SER A 74 19.33 -13.61 7.65
N ASP A 75 18.73 -14.75 7.28
CA ASP A 75 18.79 -15.26 5.91
C ASP A 75 17.99 -14.37 4.95
N PHE A 76 16.82 -13.87 5.39
CA PHE A 76 15.98 -12.97 4.61
C PHE A 76 16.58 -11.56 4.46
N LEU A 77 17.31 -11.07 5.47
CA LEU A 77 18.05 -9.81 5.44
C LEU A 77 19.47 -9.96 4.85
N SER A 78 19.77 -11.09 4.24
CA SER A 78 21.06 -11.28 3.60
C SER A 78 21.28 -10.18 2.54
N PRO A 79 22.48 -9.56 2.48
CA PRO A 79 22.73 -8.42 1.60
C PRO A 79 22.53 -8.78 0.12
N LYS A 80 22.66 -10.06 -0.23
CA LYS A 80 22.38 -10.57 -1.59
C LYS A 80 20.89 -10.44 -1.96
N LEU A 81 19.99 -10.78 -1.03
CA LEU A 81 18.54 -10.69 -1.26
C LEU A 81 18.09 -9.22 -1.29
N LEU A 82 18.68 -8.38 -0.42
CA LEU A 82 18.41 -6.94 -0.37
C LEU A 82 18.85 -6.22 -1.66
N ILE A 83 20.04 -6.54 -2.18
CA ILE A 83 20.53 -6.03 -3.49
C ILE A 83 19.61 -6.49 -4.61
N GLY A 84 19.14 -7.76 -4.57
CA GLY A 84 18.17 -8.29 -5.53
C GLY A 84 16.85 -7.51 -5.53
N CYS A 85 16.30 -7.23 -4.34
CA CYS A 85 15.07 -6.45 -4.17
C CYS A 85 15.22 -5.00 -4.66
N ILE A 86 16.34 -4.33 -4.34
CA ILE A 86 16.63 -2.98 -4.84
C ILE A 86 16.77 -2.99 -6.36
N GLY A 87 17.50 -3.96 -6.92
CA GLY A 87 17.64 -4.12 -8.37
C GLY A 87 16.29 -4.31 -9.06
N LEU A 88 15.44 -5.18 -8.51
CA LEU A 88 14.08 -5.39 -9.01
C LEU A 88 13.25 -4.10 -8.95
N PHE A 89 13.31 -3.37 -7.83
CA PHE A 89 12.60 -2.11 -7.66
C PHE A 89 13.07 -1.05 -8.66
N CYS A 90 14.38 -0.96 -8.91
CA CYS A 90 14.96 -0.08 -9.92
C CYS A 90 14.50 -0.45 -11.34
N VAL A 91 14.46 -1.74 -11.68
CA VAL A 91 14.00 -2.20 -13.01
C VAL A 91 12.52 -1.92 -13.21
N VAL A 92 11.68 -2.24 -12.22
CA VAL A 92 10.23 -1.97 -12.27
C VAL A 92 9.96 -0.46 -12.30
N GLY A 93 10.69 0.31 -11.49
CA GLY A 93 10.61 1.77 -11.48
C GLY A 93 11.03 2.38 -12.81
N TYR A 94 12.09 1.86 -13.44
CA TYR A 94 12.57 2.31 -14.74
C TYR A 94 11.56 2.03 -15.86
N GLU A 95 10.96 0.84 -15.90
CA GLU A 95 9.90 0.51 -16.86
C GLU A 95 8.66 1.40 -16.66
N ARG A 96 8.27 1.68 -15.41
CA ARG A 96 7.16 2.58 -15.09
C ARG A 96 7.46 4.03 -15.48
N TYR A 97 8.68 4.49 -15.25
CA TYR A 97 9.16 5.82 -15.66
C TYR A 97 9.14 5.96 -17.19
N LYS A 98 9.66 4.96 -17.91
CA LYS A 98 9.66 4.89 -19.38
C LYS A 98 8.24 4.87 -19.96
N SER A 99 7.33 4.12 -19.34
CA SER A 99 5.93 4.07 -19.77
C SER A 99 5.21 5.41 -19.57
N ASN A 100 5.46 6.11 -18.45
CA ASN A 100 4.85 7.42 -18.19
C ASN A 100 5.43 8.54 -19.07
N ASN A 101 6.71 8.47 -19.45
CA ASN A 101 7.33 9.48 -20.30
C ASN A 101 7.09 9.28 -21.80
N LYS A 102 6.62 8.12 -22.25
CA LYS A 102 6.20 7.92 -23.65
C LYS A 102 4.98 8.77 -24.06
N GLY A 103 4.25 9.35 -23.10
CA GLY A 103 3.10 10.24 -23.36
C GLY A 103 3.34 11.74 -23.16
N ARG A 104 4.52 12.18 -22.67
CA ARG A 104 4.77 13.59 -22.28
C ARG A 104 5.67 14.39 -23.23
N LEU A 105 6.06 13.84 -24.38
CA LEU A 105 6.75 14.59 -25.45
C LEU A 105 5.80 15.13 -26.53
N GLY A 106 4.51 14.80 -26.47
CA GLY A 106 3.47 15.57 -27.15
C GLY A 106 3.07 16.71 -26.23
N GLY A 107 3.62 17.90 -26.48
CA GLY A 107 3.10 19.12 -25.86
C GLY A 107 1.60 19.19 -26.14
N ASP A 108 0.81 19.10 -25.08
CA ASP A 108 -0.64 19.21 -25.15
C ASP A 108 -0.95 20.66 -25.58
N SER A 109 -1.15 20.84 -26.89
CA SER A 109 -1.46 22.13 -27.52
C SER A 109 -2.82 22.68 -27.08
N THR A 110 -3.60 21.89 -26.34
CA THR A 110 -4.90 22.28 -25.78
C THR A 110 -4.83 23.50 -24.85
N GLY A 111 -3.71 23.71 -24.15
CA GLY A 111 -3.53 24.88 -23.28
C GLY A 111 -3.38 26.23 -24.02
N VAL A 112 -2.89 26.21 -25.26
CA VAL A 112 -2.79 27.42 -26.11
C VAL A 112 -4.17 27.77 -26.68
N ASP A 113 -4.93 26.76 -27.09
CA ASP A 113 -6.29 26.93 -27.61
C ASP A 113 -7.25 27.42 -26.52
N GLU A 114 -7.11 26.95 -25.27
CA GLU A 114 -7.90 27.46 -24.14
C GLU A 114 -7.57 28.92 -23.79
N ARG A 115 -6.29 29.33 -23.86
CA ARG A 115 -5.92 30.75 -23.65
C ARG A 115 -6.48 31.64 -24.76
N GLY A 116 -6.42 31.20 -26.01
CA GLY A 116 -7.02 31.92 -27.15
C GLY A 116 -8.55 32.04 -27.04
N ALA A 117 -9.22 30.97 -26.63
CA ALA A 117 -10.67 30.96 -26.42
C ALA A 117 -11.12 31.81 -25.21
N ARG A 118 -10.25 32.04 -24.22
CA ARG A 118 -10.52 32.97 -23.11
C ARG A 118 -10.33 34.42 -23.52
N LEU A 119 -9.30 34.74 -24.30
CA LEU A 119 -9.05 36.10 -24.82
C LEU A 119 -10.18 36.58 -25.74
N LYS A 120 -10.67 35.73 -26.65
CA LYS A 120 -11.77 36.07 -27.56
C LYS A 120 -13.08 36.48 -26.86
N ARG A 121 -13.32 35.99 -25.63
CA ARG A 121 -14.51 36.39 -24.85
C ARG A 121 -14.39 37.78 -24.24
N PHE A 122 -13.19 38.24 -23.96
CA PHE A 122 -12.98 39.59 -23.45
C PHE A 122 -13.09 40.61 -24.59
N GLU A 123 -12.52 40.31 -25.77
CA GLU A 123 -12.66 41.17 -26.96
C GLU A 123 -14.13 41.34 -27.40
N MET A 124 -14.94 40.26 -27.41
CA MET A 124 -16.37 40.37 -27.75
C MET A 124 -17.18 41.21 -26.74
N ASN A 125 -16.78 41.25 -25.47
CA ASN A 125 -17.48 42.03 -24.45
C ASN A 125 -17.14 43.52 -24.52
N ASP A 126 -15.94 43.88 -24.98
CA ASP A 126 -15.57 45.27 -25.20
C ASP A 126 -16.28 45.85 -26.44
N GLU A 127 -16.45 45.06 -27.51
CA GLU A 127 -17.22 45.49 -28.69
C GLU A 127 -18.72 45.67 -28.42
N MET A 128 -19.31 44.91 -27.49
CA MET A 128 -20.74 45.01 -27.17
C MET A 128 -21.11 46.17 -26.24
N ASN A 129 -20.12 46.85 -25.67
CA ASN A 129 -20.32 47.96 -24.72
C ASN A 129 -20.15 49.35 -25.36
N ASP A 130 -19.85 49.45 -26.65
CA ASP A 130 -19.54 50.74 -27.31
C ASP A 130 -20.80 51.53 -27.75
N ASP A 131 -21.98 50.91 -27.81
CA ASP A 131 -23.20 51.56 -28.33
C ASP A 131 -24.23 51.95 -27.26
N SER A 132 -23.97 51.67 -25.98
CA SER A 132 -24.86 52.11 -24.89
C SER A 132 -24.07 52.92 -23.87
N GLU A 133 -23.87 54.21 -24.16
CA GLU A 133 -23.57 55.17 -23.11
C GLU A 133 -24.59 54.97 -21.99
N PRO A 134 -24.15 54.67 -20.74
CA PRO A 134 -25.07 54.51 -19.64
C PRO A 134 -25.80 55.84 -19.47
N LYS A 135 -27.14 55.83 -19.66
CA LYS A 135 -27.98 57.00 -19.42
C LYS A 135 -27.56 57.64 -18.10
N SER A 136 -27.18 58.90 -18.17
CA SER A 136 -26.72 59.63 -17.00
C SER A 136 -27.78 59.54 -15.91
N TYR A 137 -27.35 59.33 -14.66
CA TYR A 137 -28.25 59.20 -13.51
C TYR A 137 -29.26 60.36 -13.40
N SER A 138 -28.93 61.53 -13.95
CA SER A 138 -29.83 62.69 -14.03
C SER A 138 -31.04 62.47 -14.96
N GLU A 139 -30.89 61.74 -16.06
CA GLU A 139 -32.00 61.42 -16.97
C GLU A 139 -32.94 60.40 -16.38
N ILE A 140 -32.39 59.34 -15.75
CA ILE A 140 -33.19 58.30 -15.08
C ILE A 140 -34.07 58.90 -13.97
N MET A 141 -33.55 59.88 -13.23
CA MET A 141 -34.29 60.58 -12.17
C MET A 141 -35.34 61.56 -12.70
N LYS A 142 -35.20 62.03 -13.94
CA LYS A 142 -36.18 62.89 -14.60
C LYS A 142 -37.40 62.08 -15.06
N ASP A 143 -37.15 60.95 -15.72
CA ASP A 143 -38.20 60.02 -16.16
C ASP A 143 -39.02 59.46 -14.98
N LEU A 144 -38.36 59.18 -13.84
CA LEU A 144 -39.02 58.73 -12.61
C LEU A 144 -39.91 59.80 -11.94
N LYS A 145 -39.62 61.08 -12.15
CA LYS A 145 -40.46 62.18 -11.65
C LYS A 145 -41.63 62.46 -12.59
N GLU A 146 -41.44 62.34 -13.89
CA GLU A 146 -42.51 62.54 -14.88
C GLU A 146 -43.55 61.40 -14.86
N ASN A 147 -43.16 60.14 -14.64
CA ASN A 147 -44.10 59.01 -14.59
C ASN A 147 -44.83 58.80 -13.26
N LYS A 148 -44.72 59.71 -12.28
CA LYS A 148 -45.43 59.64 -10.99
C LYS A 148 -46.63 60.59 -10.86
N VAL A 149 -47.02 61.23 -11.96
CA VAL A 149 -48.22 62.08 -12.00
C VAL A 149 -49.23 61.39 -12.92
N ASP A 150 -49.97 60.44 -12.36
CA ASP A 150 -51.39 60.15 -12.65
C ASP A 150 -51.92 59.11 -11.63
#